data_AF-A0AAE8K9Y9-F1
#
_entry.id   AF-A0AAE8K9Y9-F1
#
_cell.length_a   1.000
_cell.length_b   1.000
_cell.length_c   1.000
_cell.angle_alpha   90.00
_cell.angle_beta   90.00
_cell.angle_gamma   90.00
#
_symmetry.space_group_name_H-M   'P 1'
#
loop_
_entity.id
_entity.type
_entity.pdbx_description
1 polymer ?
#
loop_
_entity_poly.entity_id
_entity_poly.type
_entity_poly.pdbx_seq_one_letter_code
_entity_poly.pdbx_strand_id
1 'polypeptide(L)' 'MTRILNTAETYGLGKDYLAGANIAAFENVANAMIAQGICLSTIKLE' A
#
# COMPACT_ATOMS: atom_id res chain seq x y z
N MET A 1 12.15 4.17 -12.39
CA MET A 1 10.92 4.75 -11.81
C MET A 1 10.67 4.08 -10.47
N THR A 2 10.72 4.80 -9.36
CA THR A 2 10.57 4.25 -8.00
C THR A 2 9.14 3.76 -7.76
N ARG A 3 8.95 2.68 -6.97
CA ARG A 3 7.64 2.05 -6.69
C ARG A 3 6.56 3.05 -6.27
N ILE A 4 6.94 4.07 -5.51
CA ILE A 4 6.06 5.15 -5.03
C ILE A 4 5.38 5.91 -6.19
N LEU A 5 6.14 6.26 -7.24
CA LEU A 5 5.63 6.99 -8.39
C LEU A 5 4.62 6.13 -9.16
N ASN A 6 4.93 4.84 -9.32
CA ASN A 6 4.05 3.88 -9.97
C ASN A 6 2.75 3.68 -9.19
N THR A 7 2.82 3.60 -7.85
CA THR A 7 1.63 3.47 -7.01
C THR A 7 0.75 4.72 -7.06
N ALA A 8 1.33 5.92 -6.99
CA ALA A 8 0.56 7.16 -7.12
C ALA A 8 -0.18 7.24 -8.48
N GLU A 9 0.46 6.84 -9.58
CA GLU A 9 -0.19 6.75 -10.90
C GLU A 9 -1.25 5.65 -10.96
N THR A 10 -0.94 4.46 -10.45
CA THR A 10 -1.84 3.29 -10.44
C THR A 10 -3.17 3.59 -9.75
N TYR A 11 -3.12 4.36 -8.66
CA TYR A 11 -4.29 4.74 -7.88
C TYR A 11 -4.86 6.13 -8.24
N GLY A 12 -4.37 6.76 -9.31
CA GLY A 12 -4.91 8.04 -9.81
C GLY A 12 -4.66 9.25 -8.89
N LEU A 13 -3.62 9.19 -8.05
CA LEU A 13 -3.29 10.21 -7.03
C LEU A 13 -2.43 11.36 -7.59
N GLY A 14 -2.06 11.31 -8.87
CA GLY A 14 -1.25 12.33 -9.52
C GLY A 14 0.13 12.48 -8.86
N LYS A 15 0.39 13.64 -8.25
CA LYS A 15 1.66 13.95 -7.56
C LYS A 15 1.60 13.78 -6.05
N ASP A 16 0.54 13.16 -5.51
CA ASP A 16 0.48 12.84 -4.08
C ASP A 16 1.38 11.63 -3.78
N TYR A 17 2.68 11.90 -3.72
CA TYR A 17 3.70 10.91 -3.46
C TYR A 17 3.66 10.38 -2.03
N LEU A 18 3.11 11.16 -1.09
CA LEU A 18 2.95 10.73 0.29
C LEU A 18 1.89 9.63 0.36
N ALA A 19 0.74 9.84 -0.26
CA ALA A 19 -0.29 8.81 -0.37
C ALA A 19 0.21 7.58 -1.15
N GLY A 20 0.90 7.80 -2.29
CA GLY A 20 1.51 6.71 -3.06
C GLY A 20 2.53 5.88 -2.26
N ALA A 21 3.35 6.52 -1.42
CA ALA A 21 4.32 5.84 -0.57
C ALA A 21 3.63 5.01 0.53
N ASN A 22 2.60 5.56 1.17
CA ASN A 22 1.84 4.87 2.21
C ASN A 22 1.12 3.63 1.66
N ILE A 23 0.50 3.74 0.48
CA ILE A 23 -0.16 2.60 -0.17
C ILE A 23 0.87 1.53 -0.55
N ALA A 24 2.00 1.93 -1.14
CA ALA A 24 3.05 0.98 -1.55
C ALA A 24 3.65 0.22 -0.35
N ALA A 25 3.81 0.89 0.80
CA ALA A 25 4.25 0.27 2.04
C ALA A 25 3.18 -0.66 2.62
N PHE A 26 1.92 -0.24 2.61
CA PHE A 26 0.80 -1.04 3.08
C PHE A 26 0.64 -2.34 2.27
N GLU A 27 0.66 -2.27 0.94
CA GLU A 27 0.59 -3.45 0.07
C GLU A 27 1.70 -4.45 0.40
N ASN A 28 2.91 -3.98 0.67
CA ASN A 28 4.04 -4.84 1.01
C ASN A 28 3.81 -5.58 2.34
N VAL A 29 3.31 -4.87 3.36
CA VAL A 29 2.98 -5.46 4.66
C VAL A 29 1.80 -6.42 4.53
N ALA A 30 0.73 -6.03 3.83
CA ALA A 30 -0.45 -6.87 3.61
C ALA A 30 -0.09 -8.17 2.88
N ASN A 31 0.75 -8.10 1.83
CA ASN A 31 1.24 -9.28 1.13
C ASN A 31 2.05 -10.20 2.04
N ALA A 32 2.90 -9.64 2.92
CA ALA A 32 3.64 -10.43 3.90
C ALA A 32 2.72 -11.09 4.94
N MET A 33 1.69 -10.40 5.42
CA MET A 33 0.71 -10.93 6.35
C MET A 33 -0.10 -12.08 5.74
N ILE A 34 -0.55 -11.91 4.50
CA ILE A 34 -1.23 -12.97 3.73
C ILE A 34 -0.31 -14.18 3.55
N ALA A 35 0.95 -13.96 3.17
CA ALA A 35 1.92 -15.04 2.96
C ALA A 35 2.24 -15.81 4.26
N GLN A 36 2.19 -15.15 5.41
CA GLN A 36 2.37 -15.78 6.72
C GLN A 36 1.08 -16.46 7.25
N GLY A 37 -0.03 -16.40 6.51
CA GLY A 37 -1.32 -16.95 6.94
C GLY A 37 -2.01 -16.13 8.04
N ILE A 38 -1.55 -14.90 8.29
CA ILE A 38 -2.18 -13.98 9.25
C ILE A 38 -3.36 -13.33 8.53
N CYS A 39 -4.58 -13.64 8.99
CA CYS A 39 -5.78 -13.03 8.43
C CYS A 39 -5.84 -11.54 8.83
N LEU A 40 -5.95 -10.68 7.82
CA LEU A 40 -6.08 -9.23 7.98
C LEU A 40 -7.50 -8.82 8.42
N SER A 41 -8.12 -9.56 9.34
CA SER A 41 -9.55 -9.45 9.63
C SER A 41 -9.94 -8.23 10.49
N THR A 42 -8.96 -7.43 10.96
CA THR A 42 -9.22 -6.40 11.98
C THR A 42 -8.54 -5.05 11.74
N ILE A 43 -8.18 -4.67 10.51
CA ILE A 43 -7.75 -3.28 10.26
C ILE A 43 -8.97 -2.36 10.39
N LYS A 44 -9.12 -1.76 11.57
CA LYS A 44 -9.96 -0.59 11.78
C LYS A 44 -9.15 0.62 11.32
N LEU A 45 -9.54 1.18 10.18
CA LEU A 45 -9.15 2.53 9.80
C LEU A 45 -10.06 3.46 10.60
N GLU A 46 -9.65 3.78 11.82
CA GLU A 46 -10.21 4.89 12.60
C GLU A 46 -9.41 6.18 12.37
#